data_AF-A0A3C0GB86-F1
#
_entry.id   AF-A0A3C0GB86-F1
#
_cell.length_a   1.000
_cell.length_b   1.000
_cell.length_c   1.000
_cell.angle_alpha   90.00
_cell.angle_beta   90.00
_cell.angle_gamma   90.00
#
_symmetry.space_group_name_H-M   'P 1'
#
loop_
_entity.id
_entity.type
_entity.pdbx_description
1 polymer ?
#
loop_
_entity_poly.entity_id
_entity_poly.type
_entity_poly.pdbx_seq_one_letter_code
_entity_poly.pdbx_strand_id
1 'polypeptide(L)'
;MASSFTINIIGYNEDFVMAEWQKYITAFGGVTYLKAINKGVIDMESKDVVFPLLNNEKVTLHTRFSPNHTLTGVLLTVWIEKKDGNFFASNTNKKEAKRIKDWLFEFQNKIRVLNKRIIYKE
;
A
#
# COMPACT_ATOMS: atom_id res chain seq x y z
N MET A 1 14.42 13.52 4.81
CA MET A 1 13.36 12.99 5.69
C MET A 1 12.55 11.97 4.89
N ALA A 2 12.29 10.79 5.44
CA ALA A 2 11.55 9.73 4.76
C ALA A 2 10.14 10.21 4.36
N SER A 3 9.66 9.82 3.19
CA SER A 3 8.30 10.13 2.75
C SER A 3 7.37 8.93 2.91
N SER A 4 6.20 9.17 3.46
CA SER A 4 5.07 8.24 3.47
C SER A 4 4.06 8.63 2.40
N PHE A 5 3.40 7.64 1.84
CA PHE A 5 2.30 7.83 0.91
C PHE A 5 1.04 7.18 1.48
N THR A 6 -0.01 7.96 1.66
CA THR A 6 -1.26 7.50 2.28
C THR A 6 -2.43 7.65 1.34
N ILE A 7 -3.26 6.61 1.26
CA ILE A 7 -4.56 6.62 0.61
C ILE A 7 -5.65 6.21 1.59
N ASN A 8 -6.89 6.57 1.29
CA ASN A 8 -8.05 6.25 2.10
C ASN A 8 -9.00 5.32 1.33
N ILE A 9 -9.21 4.13 1.86
CA ILE A 9 -10.06 3.10 1.27
C ILE A 9 -11.36 3.06 2.06
N ILE A 10 -12.38 3.72 1.53
CA ILE A 10 -13.68 3.93 2.18
C ILE A 10 -14.63 2.77 1.89
N GLY A 11 -15.39 2.34 2.90
CA GLY A 11 -16.45 1.34 2.75
C GLY A 11 -15.98 -0.11 2.75
N TYR A 12 -14.76 -0.37 3.21
CA TYR A 12 -14.20 -1.72 3.33
C TYR A 12 -13.63 -1.94 4.73
N ASN A 13 -13.71 -3.17 5.21
CA ASN A 13 -13.05 -3.58 6.44
C ASN A 13 -11.54 -3.78 6.21
N GLU A 14 -10.78 -3.78 7.31
CA GLU A 14 -9.32 -3.88 7.28
C GLU A 14 -8.83 -5.20 6.67
N ASP A 15 -9.45 -6.33 7.03
CA ASP A 15 -9.07 -7.66 6.55
C ASP A 15 -9.16 -7.79 5.02
N PHE A 16 -10.23 -7.27 4.41
CA PHE A 16 -10.39 -7.28 2.96
C PHE A 16 -9.29 -6.45 2.28
N VAL A 17 -9.05 -5.25 2.79
CA VAL A 17 -8.03 -4.35 2.24
C VAL A 17 -6.64 -4.96 2.35
N MET A 18 -6.32 -5.58 3.48
CA MET A 18 -5.06 -6.31 3.68
C MET A 18 -4.90 -7.48 2.71
N ALA A 19 -5.92 -8.31 2.56
CA ALA A 19 -5.87 -9.47 1.67
C ALA A 19 -5.64 -9.03 0.21
N GLU A 20 -6.34 -8.00 -0.25
CA GLU A 20 -6.16 -7.46 -1.59
C GLU A 20 -4.80 -6.77 -1.76
N TRP A 21 -4.29 -6.10 -0.72
CA TRP A 21 -2.94 -5.53 -0.73
C TRP A 21 -1.87 -6.61 -0.87
N GLN A 22 -1.94 -7.69 -0.09
CA GLN A 22 -0.99 -8.81 -0.17
C GLN A 22 -0.99 -9.45 -1.56
N LYS A 23 -2.18 -9.69 -2.14
CA LYS A 23 -2.30 -10.18 -3.53
C LYS A 23 -1.68 -9.20 -4.52
N TYR A 24 -1.90 -7.90 -4.33
CA TYR A 24 -1.35 -6.85 -5.18
C TYR A 24 0.17 -6.84 -5.13
N ILE A 25 0.77 -6.90 -3.94
CA ILE A 25 2.23 -6.93 -3.76
C ILE A 25 2.86 -8.23 -4.27
N THR A 26 2.19 -9.36 -4.11
CA THR A 26 2.66 -10.66 -4.66
C THR A 26 2.82 -10.61 -6.18
N ALA A 27 1.97 -9.84 -6.89
CA ALA A 27 2.10 -9.65 -8.34
C ALA A 27 3.38 -8.90 -8.76
N PHE A 28 4.04 -8.21 -7.81
CA PHE A 28 5.35 -7.57 -7.98
C PHE A 28 6.50 -8.42 -7.43
N GLY A 29 6.26 -9.71 -7.16
CA GLY A 29 7.27 -10.63 -6.61
C GLY A 29 7.56 -10.45 -5.13
N GLY A 30 6.81 -9.58 -4.44
CA GLY A 30 7.01 -9.31 -3.03
C GLY A 30 6.49 -10.41 -2.11
N VAL A 31 7.17 -10.62 -0.99
CA VAL A 31 6.69 -11.49 0.11
C VAL A 31 6.36 -10.62 1.32
N THR A 32 5.11 -10.69 1.77
CA THR A 32 4.59 -9.87 2.87
C THR A 32 4.62 -10.61 4.21
N TYR A 33 5.08 -9.93 5.24
CA TYR A 33 5.16 -10.40 6.62
C TYR A 33 4.37 -9.46 7.53
N LEU A 34 3.58 -10.02 8.44
CA LEU A 34 2.97 -9.26 9.54
C LEU A 34 4.06 -8.88 10.55
N LYS A 35 4.17 -7.60 10.91
CA LYS A 35 5.15 -7.09 11.86
C LYS A 35 4.56 -6.83 13.23
N ALA A 36 3.40 -6.18 13.28
CA ALA A 36 2.74 -5.84 14.53
C ALA A 36 1.24 -5.63 14.32
N ILE A 37 0.48 -5.87 15.39
CA ILE A 37 -0.93 -5.51 15.51
C ILE A 37 -1.09 -4.78 16.85
N ASN A 38 -1.59 -3.55 16.84
CA ASN A 38 -1.82 -2.78 18.05
C ASN A 38 -3.08 -1.91 17.91
N LYS A 39 -4.12 -2.18 18.71
CA LYS A 39 -5.37 -1.40 18.75
C LYS A 39 -5.99 -1.17 17.36
N GLY A 40 -6.02 -2.21 16.53
CA GLY A 40 -6.56 -2.13 15.16
C GLY A 40 -5.64 -1.40 14.18
N VAL A 41 -4.40 -1.08 14.54
CA VAL A 41 -3.35 -0.68 13.59
C VAL A 41 -2.52 -1.90 13.25
N ILE A 42 -2.36 -2.17 11.96
CA ILE A 42 -1.64 -3.33 11.46
C ILE A 42 -0.45 -2.87 10.64
N ASP A 43 0.74 -3.28 11.07
CA ASP A 43 1.99 -3.00 10.38
C ASP A 43 2.48 -4.27 9.66
N MET A 44 2.79 -4.13 8.37
CA MET A 44 3.32 -5.16 7.51
C MET A 44 4.62 -4.71 6.83
N GLU A 45 5.45 -5.68 6.51
CA GLU A 45 6.68 -5.49 5.76
C GLU A 45 6.66 -6.40 4.54
N SER A 46 6.82 -5.85 3.34
CA SER A 46 6.92 -6.66 2.12
C SER A 46 8.33 -6.55 1.55
N LYS A 47 9.03 -7.67 1.46
CA LYS A 47 10.41 -7.74 0.97
C LYS A 47 10.47 -8.15 -0.49
N ASP A 48 11.60 -7.83 -1.12
CA ASP A 48 11.93 -8.20 -2.51
C ASP A 48 10.89 -7.72 -3.55
N VAL A 49 10.16 -6.64 -3.24
CA VAL A 49 9.17 -6.08 -4.15
C VAL A 49 9.88 -5.46 -5.33
N VAL A 50 9.69 -5.99 -6.54
CA VAL A 50 10.22 -5.39 -7.77
C VAL A 50 9.38 -4.16 -8.08
N PHE A 51 9.94 -2.98 -7.90
CA PHE A 51 9.18 -1.74 -7.96
C PHE A 51 9.42 -1.00 -9.27
N PRO A 52 8.48 -1.05 -10.25
CA PRO A 52 8.72 -0.51 -11.60
C PRO A 52 8.90 1.00 -11.63
N LEU A 53 8.45 1.68 -10.58
CA LEU A 53 8.53 3.13 -10.45
C LEU A 53 9.92 3.62 -10.08
N LEU A 54 10.80 2.71 -9.63
CA LEU A 54 12.21 2.96 -9.31
C LEU A 54 13.11 2.06 -10.17
N ASN A 55 12.92 2.07 -11.49
CA ASN A 55 13.73 1.31 -12.45
C ASN A 55 13.79 -0.21 -12.19
N ASN A 56 12.68 -0.79 -11.71
CA ASN A 56 12.59 -2.21 -11.33
C ASN A 56 13.57 -2.61 -10.21
N GLU A 57 14.00 -1.65 -9.38
CA GLU A 57 14.76 -1.96 -8.17
C GLU A 57 13.92 -2.82 -7.21
N LYS A 58 14.59 -3.73 -6.50
CA LYS A 58 13.99 -4.45 -5.38
C LYS A 58 13.96 -3.57 -4.15
N VAL A 59 12.79 -3.39 -3.57
CA VAL A 59 12.57 -2.55 -2.38
C VAL A 59 11.88 -3.33 -1.27
N THR A 60 11.99 -2.79 -0.06
CA THR A 60 11.14 -3.20 1.06
C THR A 60 10.03 -2.18 1.23
N LEU A 61 8.78 -2.63 1.24
CA LEU A 61 7.61 -1.79 1.54
C LEU A 61 7.19 -1.97 2.99
N HIS A 62 7.26 -0.90 3.76
CA HIS A 62 6.65 -0.84 5.08
C HIS A 62 5.24 -0.29 4.91
N THR A 63 4.25 -1.08 5.31
CA THR A 63 2.84 -0.79 5.09
C THR A 63 2.12 -0.72 6.43
N ARG A 64 1.35 0.33 6.66
CA ARG A 64 0.45 0.49 7.81
C ARG A 64 -0.99 0.57 7.35
N PHE A 65 -1.83 -0.27 7.96
CA PHE A 65 -3.27 -0.16 7.91
C PHE A 65 -3.73 0.43 9.24
N SER A 66 -4.58 1.44 9.18
CA SER A 66 -5.18 2.03 10.39
C SER A 66 -6.62 2.42 10.13
N PRO A 67 -7.52 2.27 11.12
CA PRO A 67 -8.91 2.60 10.97
C PRO A 67 -9.09 4.10 10.71
N ASN A 68 -9.95 4.42 9.76
CA ASN A 68 -10.43 5.77 9.52
C ASN A 68 -11.81 5.94 10.14
N HIS A 69 -11.85 6.31 11.41
CA HIS A 69 -13.09 6.47 12.16
C HIS A 69 -14.00 7.61 11.64
N THR A 70 -13.44 8.58 10.92
CA THR A 70 -14.20 9.73 10.39
C THR A 70 -14.97 9.38 9.12
N LEU A 71 -14.45 8.47 8.30
CA LEU A 71 -14.98 8.19 6.95
C LEU A 71 -15.36 6.72 6.73
N THR A 72 -15.42 5.92 7.80
CA THR A 72 -15.75 4.47 7.75
C THR A 72 -14.89 3.75 6.70
N GLY A 73 -13.60 3.63 6.97
CA GLY A 73 -12.66 3.01 6.03
C GLY A 73 -11.30 2.70 6.65
N VAL A 74 -10.31 2.48 5.79
CA VAL A 74 -8.94 2.11 6.16
C VAL A 74 -7.97 3.10 5.53
N LEU A 75 -7.10 3.70 6.34
CA LEU A 75 -5.94 4.42 5.84
C LEU A 75 -4.83 3.41 5.56
N LEU A 76 -4.40 3.36 4.31
CA LEU A 76 -3.26 2.58 3.86
C LEU A 76 -2.08 3.52 3.66
N THR A 77 -1.04 3.38 4.50
CA THR A 77 0.18 4.19 4.43
C THR A 77 1.37 3.32 4.05
N VAL A 78 2.19 3.79 3.11
CA VAL A 78 3.35 3.06 2.60
C VAL A 78 4.61 3.91 2.69
N TRP A 79 5.69 3.31 3.23
CA TRP A 79 7.06 3.80 3.12
C TRP A 79 7.86 2.83 2.26
N ILE A 80 8.76 3.36 1.44
CA ILE A 80 9.60 2.58 0.53
C ILE A 80 11.04 2.67 1.02
N GLU A 81 11.60 1.54 1.43
CA GLU A 81 13.01 1.39 1.78
C GLU A 81 13.76 0.78 0.59
N LYS A 82 14.80 1.47 0.14
CA LYS A 82 15.65 1.03 -0.97
C LYS A 82 16.68 0.01 -0.49
N LYS A 83 17.41 -0.62 -1.42
CA LYS A 83 18.40 -1.65 -1.11
C LYS A 83 19.55 -1.15 -0.22
N ASP A 84 19.87 0.14 -0.29
CA ASP A 84 20.89 0.78 0.54
C ASP A 84 20.43 1.06 1.99
N GLY A 85 19.21 0.67 2.36
CA GLY A 85 18.60 0.92 3.66
C GLY A 85 18.02 2.34 3.81
N ASN A 86 18.17 3.19 2.79
CA ASN A 86 17.61 4.53 2.82
C ASN A 86 16.14 4.52 2.40
N PHE A 87 15.34 5.33 3.07
CA PHE A 87 13.95 5.54 2.68
C PHE A 87 13.83 6.52 1.51
N PHE A 88 12.87 6.24 0.62
CA PHE A 88 12.49 7.15 -0.45
C PHE A 88 12.07 8.51 0.14
N ALA A 89 12.60 9.58 -0.45
CA ALA A 89 12.29 10.95 -0.09
C ALA A 89 11.70 11.69 -1.30
N SER A 90 10.48 12.19 -1.13
CA SER A 90 9.70 12.87 -2.18
C SER A 90 10.21 14.26 -2.54
N ASN A 91 10.91 14.92 -1.61
CA ASN A 91 11.49 16.25 -1.81
C ASN A 91 12.58 16.26 -2.89
N THR A 92 13.35 15.18 -3.02
CA THR A 92 14.42 15.04 -4.02
C THR A 92 13.95 14.37 -5.31
N ASN A 93 12.80 13.69 -5.31
CA ASN A 93 12.32 12.87 -6.43
C ASN A 93 10.82 13.11 -6.70
N LYS A 94 10.46 14.34 -7.09
CA LYS A 94 9.05 14.76 -7.22
C LYS A 94 8.26 13.97 -8.27
N LYS A 95 8.91 13.62 -9.40
CA LYS A 95 8.27 12.88 -10.50
C LYS A 95 7.91 11.46 -10.06
N GLU A 96 8.85 10.78 -9.41
CA GLU A 96 8.70 9.43 -8.86
C GLU A 96 7.66 9.44 -7.73
N ALA A 97 7.69 10.44 -6.86
CA ALA A 97 6.70 10.60 -5.79
C ALA A 97 5.27 10.70 -6.34
N LYS A 98 5.06 11.45 -7.43
CA LYS A 98 3.76 11.52 -8.11
C LYS A 98 3.35 10.14 -8.63
N ARG A 99 4.25 9.43 -9.33
CA ARG A 99 3.97 8.09 -9.86
C ARG A 99 3.64 7.09 -8.76
N ILE A 100 4.33 7.14 -7.61
CA ILE A 100 4.05 6.29 -6.45
C ILE A 100 2.65 6.57 -5.90
N LYS A 101 2.28 7.85 -5.81
CA LYS A 101 0.93 8.24 -5.40
C LYS A 101 -0.13 7.73 -6.38
N ASP A 102 0.11 7.87 -7.68
CA ASP A 102 -0.79 7.39 -8.73
C ASP A 102 -0.95 5.86 -8.67
N TRP A 103 0.13 5.12 -8.43
CA TRP A 103 0.11 3.67 -8.22
C TRP A 103 -0.72 3.24 -7.00
N LEU A 104 -0.65 3.97 -5.88
CA LEU A 104 -1.56 3.71 -4.75
C LEU A 104 -3.02 4.02 -5.11
N PHE A 105 -3.28 5.06 -5.89
CA PHE A 105 -4.64 5.33 -6.37
C PHE A 105 -5.15 4.26 -7.33
N GLU A 106 -4.30 3.65 -8.16
CA GLU A 106 -4.67 2.49 -8.97
C GLU A 106 -5.12 1.31 -8.10
N PHE A 107 -4.40 1.03 -7.02
CA PHE A 107 -4.81 0.01 -6.04
C PHE A 107 -6.17 0.34 -5.41
N GLN A 108 -6.37 1.58 -4.96
CA GLN A 108 -7.66 2.03 -4.41
C GLN A 108 -8.81 1.88 -5.42
N ASN A 109 -8.57 2.22 -6.70
CA ASN A 109 -9.56 2.08 -7.76
C ASN A 109 -9.86 0.61 -8.09
N LYS A 110 -8.85 -0.27 -8.07
CA LYS A 110 -9.03 -1.71 -8.24
C LYS A 110 -9.95 -2.28 -7.17
N ILE A 111 -9.73 -1.92 -5.90
CA ILE A 111 -10.62 -2.32 -4.79
C ILE A 111 -12.06 -1.86 -5.04
N ARG A 112 -12.26 -0.61 -5.47
CA ARG A 112 -13.59 -0.08 -5.78
C ARG A 112 -14.32 -0.86 -6.87
N VAL A 113 -13.60 -1.34 -7.89
CA VAL A 113 -14.18 -2.11 -9.00
C VAL A 113 -14.56 -3.53 -8.56
N LEU A 114 -13.78 -4.15 -7.68
CA LEU A 114 -14.10 -5.49 -7.14
C LEU A 114 -15.47 -5.51 -6.45
N ASN A 115 -15.81 -4.43 -5.73
CA ASN A 115 -17.12 -4.29 -5.09
C ASN A 115 -18.29 -4.23 -6.07
N LYS A 116 -18.15 -3.49 -7.18
CA LYS A 116 -19.20 -3.46 -8.21
C LYS A 116 -19.52 -4.87 -8.73
N ARG A 117 -18.50 -5.71 -8.92
CA ARG A 117 -18.71 -7.10 -9.40
C ARG A 117 -19.38 -8.01 -8.38
N ILE A 118 -19.30 -7.71 -7.09
CA ILE A 118 -19.98 -8.47 -6.03
C ILE A 118 -21.46 -8.10 -6.02
N ILE A 119 -21.78 -6.80 -6.11
CA ILE A 119 -23.17 -6.29 -6.12
C ILE A 119 -23.96 -6.79 -7.34
N TYR A 120 -23.33 -6.96 -8.51
CA TYR A 120 -24.02 -7.46 -9.72
C TYR A 120 -24.10 -8.98 -9.84
N LYS A 121 -23.57 -9.74 -8.87
CA LYS A 121 -23.62 -11.21 -8.87
C LYS A 121 -24.62 -11.79 -7.86
N GLU A 122 -25.37 -10.93 -7.19
CA GLU A 122 -26.58 -11.28 -6.42
C GLU A 122 -27.83 -11.05 -7.30
#